data_AF-A0A3D5R6J1-F1
#
_entry.id   AF-A0A3D5R6J1-F1
#
_cell.length_a   1.000
_cell.length_b   1.000
_cell.length_c   1.000
_cell.angle_alpha   90.00
_cell.angle_beta   90.00
_cell.angle_gamma   90.00
#
_symmetry.space_group_name_H-M   'P 1'
#
loop_
_entity.id
_entity.type
_entity.pdbx_description
1 polymer ?
#
loop_
_entity_poly.entity_id
_entity_poly.type
_entity_poly.pdbx_seq_one_letter_code
_entity_poly.pdbx_strand_id
1 'polypeptide(L)' 'MIDIDHFKRYNDCWGHTQGDDCLKQIAFAVNNIQSKNENIFARYGGEEFIYFLRNT' A
#
# COMPACT_ATOMS: atom_id res chain seq x y z
N MET A 1 -2.28 9.64 -4.41
CA MET A 1 -0.99 8.98 -4.11
C MET A 1 -0.93 8.78 -2.61
N ILE A 2 -0.48 7.63 -2.16
CA ILE A 2 -0.43 7.21 -0.77
C ILE A 2 1.02 6.84 -0.48
N ASP A 3 1.56 7.34 0.64
CA ASP A 3 2.90 7.03 1.13
C ASP A 3 2.78 6.48 2.56
N ILE A 4 3.64 5.55 2.94
CA ILE A 4 3.61 4.96 4.29
C ILE A 4 4.57 5.73 5.20
N ASP A 5 4.00 6.42 6.17
CA ASP A 5 4.76 7.21 7.14
C ASP A 5 5.83 6.37 7.86
N HIS A 6 7.06 6.88 7.85
CA HIS A 6 8.21 6.30 8.55
C HIS A 6 8.55 4.85 8.15
N PHE A 7 8.22 4.41 6.93
CA PHE A 7 8.46 3.02 6.50
C PHE A 7 9.94 2.60 6.59
N LYS A 8 10.88 3.49 6.27
CA LYS A 8 12.31 3.23 6.47
C LYS A 8 12.64 2.91 7.94
N ARG A 9 12.15 3.72 8.89
CA ARG A 9 12.36 3.48 10.33
C ARG A 9 11.73 2.16 10.77
N TYR A 10 10.57 1.82 10.22
CA TYR A 10 9.94 0.52 10.46
C TYR A 10 10.85 -0.63 10.00
N ASN A 11 11.38 -0.57 8.78
CA ASN A 11 12.33 -1.56 8.26
C ASN A 11 13.61 -1.64 9.09
N ASP A 12 14.14 -0.49 9.52
CA ASP A 12 15.36 -0.44 10.34
C ASP A 12 15.14 -1.09 11.72
N CYS A 13 13.94 -0.99 12.28
CA CYS A 13 13.59 -1.60 13.57
C CYS A 13 13.23 -3.07 13.48
N TRP A 14 12.52 -3.49 12.43
CA TRP A 14 11.86 -4.80 12.37
C TRP A 14 12.40 -5.71 11.27
N GLY A 15 13.22 -5.20 10.36
CA GLY A 15 13.73 -5.91 9.20
C GLY A 15 12.84 -5.80 7.97
N HIS A 16 13.44 -6.00 6.79
CA HIS A 16 12.75 -5.90 5.51
C HIS A 16 11.64 -6.93 5.32
N THR A 17 11.78 -8.15 5.88
CA THR A 17 10.74 -9.18 5.81
C THR A 17 9.42 -8.70 6.44
N GLN A 18 9.52 -8.03 7.59
CA GLN A 18 8.38 -7.43 8.28
C GLN A 18 7.84 -6.23 7.49
N GLY A 19 8.71 -5.47 6.85
CA GLY A 19 8.33 -4.43 5.88
C GLY A 19 7.47 -4.97 4.73
N ASP A 20 7.90 -6.07 4.11
CA ASP A 20 7.16 -6.72 3.03
C ASP A 20 5.79 -7.21 3.50
N ASP A 21 5.71 -7.77 4.71
CA ASP A 21 4.44 -8.21 5.29
C ASP A 21 3.53 -7.03 5.64
N CYS A 22 4.08 -5.89 6.07
CA CYS A 22 3.33 -4.64 6.25
C CYS A 22 2.73 -4.16 4.91
N LEU A 23 3.52 -4.13 3.83
CA LEU A 23 3.05 -3.76 2.49
C LEU A 23 1.92 -4.68 2.00
N LYS A 24 2.04 -6.00 2.22
CA LYS A 24 0.98 -6.97 1.88
C LYS A 24 -0.30 -6.72 2.68
N GLN A 25 -0.19 -6.42 3.97
CA GLN A 25 -1.35 -6.14 4.82
C GLN A 25 -2.10 -4.89 4.36
N ILE A 26 -1.39 -3.83 3.99
CA ILE A 26 -1.99 -2.61 3.44
C ILE A 26 -2.71 -2.92 2.12
N ALA A 27 -2.05 -3.63 1.20
CA ALA A 27 -2.67 -4.00 -0.07
C ALA A 27 -3.93 -4.85 0.12
N PHE A 28 -3.90 -5.81 1.06
CA PHE A 28 -5.06 -6.63 1.40
C PHE A 28 -6.19 -5.82 2.03
N ALA A 29 -5.87 -4.91 2.96
CA ALA A 29 -6.86 -4.04 3.59
C ALA A 29 -7.58 -3.16 2.56
N VAL A 30 -6.84 -2.56 1.62
CA VAL A 30 -7.43 -1.73 0.56
C VAL A 30 -8.30 -2.57 -0.38
N ASN A 31 -7.82 -3.76 -0.78
CA ASN A 31 -8.57 -4.65 -1.65
C ASN A 31 -9.92 -5.11 -1.03
N ASN A 32 -9.98 -5.23 0.30
CA ASN A 32 -11.22 -5.61 1.00
C ASN A 32 -12.26 -4.50 1.10
N ILE A 33 -11.84 -3.22 1.09
CA ILE A 33 -12.75 -2.08 1.18
C ILE A 33 -13.06 -1.45 -0.18
N GLN A 34 -12.23 -1.73 -1.18
CA GLN A 34 -12.38 -1.26 -2.54
C GLN A 34 -13.71 -1.74 -3.15
N SER A 35 -14.49 -0.81 -3.71
CA SER A 35 -15.64 -1.16 -4.55
C SER A 35 -15.17 -1.75 -5.89
N LYS A 36 -15.92 -2.70 -6.45
CA LYS A 36 -15.57 -3.39 -7.72
C LYS A 36 -15.61 -2.50 -8.96
N ASN A 37 -15.97 -1.23 -8.83
CA ASN A 37 -16.14 -0.30 -9.94
C ASN A 37 -14.78 0.14 -10.47
N GLU A 38 -14.17 -0.55 -11.44
CA GLU A 38 -13.04 -0.13 -12.31
C GLU A 38 -11.86 0.67 -11.67
N ASN A 39 -11.77 0.71 -10.34
CA ASN A 39 -10.78 1.43 -9.59
C ASN A 39 -9.54 0.55 -9.50
N ILE A 40 -8.37 1.16 -9.66
CA ILE A 40 -7.10 0.45 -9.69
C ILE A 40 -6.28 0.88 -8.49
N PHE A 41 -6.04 -0.04 -7.57
CA PHE A 41 -5.05 0.13 -6.51
C PHE A 41 -3.77 -0.61 -6.89
N ALA A 42 -2.64 0.10 -6.90
CA ALA A 42 -1.35 -0.43 -7.32
C ALA A 42 -0.20 0.12 -6.47
N ARG A 43 0.87 -0.67 -6.35
CA ARG A 43 2.15 -0.21 -5.77
C ARG A 43 2.93 0.56 -6.83
N TYR A 44 3.31 1.78 -6.54
CA TYR A 44 4.12 2.61 -7.44
C TYR A 44 5.60 2.21 -7.37
N GLY A 45 6.12 2.04 -6.16
CA GLY A 45 7.50 1.65 -5.89
C GLY A 45 7.84 1.89 -4.43
N GLY A 46 8.75 1.11 -3.83
CA GLY A 46 9.08 1.26 -2.40
C GLY A 46 7.83 1.13 -1.51
N GLU A 47 7.61 2.11 -0.64
CA GLU A 47 6.43 2.28 0.21
C GLU A 47 5.24 3.00 -0.44
N GLU A 48 5.39 3.46 -1.68
CA GLU A 48 4.40 4.31 -2.34
C GLU A 48 3.32 3.49 -3.07
N PHE A 49 2.07 3.92 -2.93
CA PHE A 49 0.89 3.35 -3.59
C PHE A 49 0.10 4.42 -4.36
N ILE A 50 -0.56 3.98 -5.42
CA ILE A 50 -1.49 4.78 -6.21
C ILE A 50 -2.86 4.13 -6.15
N TYR A 51 -3.87 4.95 -5.87
CA TYR A 51 -5.26 4.59 -6.06
C TYR A 51 -5.85 5.43 -7.19
N PHE A 52 -6.15 4.80 -8.31
CA PHE A 52 -6.84 5.40 -9.44
C PHE A 52 -8.34 5.18 -9.29
N LEU A 53 -9.08 6.25 -9.06
CA LEU A 53 -10.53 6.25 -8.96
C LEU A 53 -11.12 6.66 -10.31
N ARG A 54 -11.92 5.78 -10.91
CA ARG A 54 -12.60 6.07 -12.17
C ARG A 54 -13.95 6.72 -11.87
N ASN A 55 -14.29 7.75 -12.65
CA ASN A 55 -15.54 8.53 -12.51
C ASN A 55 -15.66 9.31 -11.19
N THR A 56 -14.55 9.88 -10.72
CA THR A 56 -14.53 10.91 -9.66
C THR A 56 -14.17 12.25 -10.26
#